data_AF-A0A1F9QNE4-F1
#
_entry.id   AF-A0A1F9QNE4-F1
#
_cell.length_a   1.000
_cell.length_b   1.000
_cell.length_c   1.000
_cell.angle_alpha   90.00
_cell.angle_beta   90.00
_cell.angle_gamma   90.00
#
_symmetry.space_group_name_H-M   'P 1'
#
loop_
_entity.id
_entity.type
_entity.pdbx_description
1 polymer ?
#
loop_
_entity_poly.entity_id
_entity_poly.type
_entity_poly.pdbx_seq_one_letter_code
_entity_poly.pdbx_strand_id
1 'polypeptide(L)'
;MPVYFITYVVLFWLPALFLGIFVFKALSPSLKRSILATLFLIALITTVMEYVYLWFDVWTFSQKTDKLLGVWLGPAPIEEFVFWFGGPLFCLAVYFTYKRLFEILHAGR
;
A
#
# COMPACT_ATOMS: atom_id res chain seq x y z
N MET A 1 -9.84 13.72 15.98
CA MET A 1 -9.19 13.12 14.79
C MET A 1 -8.29 11.89 15.05
N PRO A 2 -8.03 11.40 16.29
CA PRO A 2 -7.33 10.12 16.49
C PRO A 2 -8.03 8.91 15.86
N VAL A 3 -9.38 8.95 15.80
CA VAL A 3 -10.20 7.85 15.27
C VAL A 3 -9.83 7.54 13.81
N TYR A 4 -9.68 8.53 12.93
CA TYR A 4 -9.33 8.28 11.53
C TYR A 4 -7.95 7.64 11.39
N PHE A 5 -6.94 8.15 12.11
CA PHE A 5 -5.60 7.56 12.15
C PHE A 5 -5.63 6.11 12.63
N ILE A 6 -6.35 5.85 13.73
CA ILE A 6 -6.55 4.49 14.26
C ILE A 6 -7.24 3.61 13.22
N THR A 7 -8.25 4.12 12.52
CA THR A 7 -8.94 3.40 11.44
C THR A 7 -7.96 3.00 10.33
N TYR A 8 -7.11 3.91 9.84
CA TYR A 8 -6.10 3.55 8.83
C TYR A 8 -5.07 2.55 9.33
N VAL A 9 -4.60 2.70 10.57
CA VAL A 9 -3.64 1.76 11.16
C VAL A 9 -4.27 0.37 11.34
N VAL A 10 -5.49 0.30 11.86
CA VAL A 10 -6.16 -0.96 12.23
C VAL A 10 -6.79 -1.65 11.03
N LEU A 11 -7.51 -0.92 10.18
CA LEU A 11 -8.26 -1.52 9.07
C LEU A 11 -7.39 -1.77 7.84
N PHE A 12 -6.25 -1.08 7.70
CA PHE A 12 -5.42 -1.20 6.52
C PHE A 12 -4.00 -1.67 6.83
N TRP A 13 -3.23 -0.92 7.62
CA TRP A 13 -1.82 -1.25 7.83
C TRP A 13 -1.62 -2.57 8.56
N LEU A 14 -2.40 -2.85 9.60
CA LEU A 14 -2.31 -4.12 10.32
C LEU A 14 -2.57 -5.32 9.38
N PRO A 15 -3.67 -5.39 8.62
CA PRO A 15 -3.89 -6.46 7.63
C PRO A 15 -2.81 -6.54 6.56
N ALA A 16 -2.39 -5.41 5.99
CA ALA A 16 -1.38 -5.37 4.93
C ALA A 16 -0.01 -5.87 5.41
N LEU A 17 0.43 -5.44 6.60
CA LEU A 17 1.68 -5.89 7.20
C LEU A 17 1.60 -7.33 7.67
N PHE A 18 0.49 -7.74 8.28
CA PHE A 18 0.26 -9.12 8.69
C PHE A 18 0.40 -10.05 7.48
N LEU A 19 -0.41 -9.84 6.43
CA LEU A 19 -0.33 -10.63 5.18
C LEU A 19 1.04 -10.53 4.54
N GLY A 20 1.61 -9.32 4.48
CA GLY A 20 2.95 -9.07 3.95
C GLY A 20 4.01 -9.93 4.63
N ILE A 21 4.02 -10.02 5.97
CA ILE A 21 5.00 -10.82 6.72
C ILE A 21 4.86 -12.31 6.42
N PHE A 22 3.63 -12.85 6.41
CA PHE A 22 3.42 -14.28 6.12
C PHE A 22 3.83 -14.64 4.70
N VAL A 23 3.42 -13.81 3.73
CA VAL A 23 3.81 -13.98 2.33
C VAL A 23 5.32 -13.90 2.22
N PHE A 24 5.96 -12.84 2.72
CA PHE A 24 7.40 -12.68 2.64
C PHE A 24 8.14 -13.88 3.23
N LYS A 25 7.73 -14.44 4.38
CA LYS A 25 8.39 -15.63 4.95
C LYS A 25 8.38 -16.83 4.01
N ALA A 26 7.35 -17.00 3.19
CA ALA A 26 7.20 -18.12 2.26
C ALA A 26 7.96 -17.95 0.93
N LEU A 27 8.50 -16.77 0.62
CA LEU A 27 9.14 -16.49 -0.67
C LEU A 27 10.65 -16.74 -0.65
N SER A 28 11.18 -17.12 -1.82
CA SER A 28 12.62 -17.25 -2.05
C SER A 28 13.35 -15.91 -1.92
N PRO A 29 14.66 -15.89 -1.58
CA PRO A 29 15.43 -14.65 -1.46
C PRO A 29 15.44 -13.79 -2.72
N SER A 30 15.47 -14.42 -3.91
CA SER A 30 15.43 -13.71 -5.19
C SER A 30 14.10 -12.96 -5.35
N LEU A 31 12.97 -13.64 -5.11
CA LEU A 31 11.64 -13.06 -5.25
C LEU A 31 11.37 -11.94 -4.23
N LYS A 32 11.88 -12.08 -2.99
CA LYS A 32 11.83 -11.02 -1.98
C LYS A 32 12.49 -9.73 -2.47
N ARG A 33 13.68 -9.83 -3.08
CA ARG A 33 14.40 -8.67 -3.62
C ARG A 33 13.63 -8.03 -4.76
N SER A 34 13.07 -8.82 -5.67
CA SER A 34 12.23 -8.31 -6.76
C SER A 34 11.00 -7.58 -6.23
N ILE A 35 10.29 -8.13 -5.25
CA ILE A 35 9.13 -7.46 -4.64
C ILE A 35 9.53 -6.15 -3.98
N LEU A 36 10.61 -6.14 -3.18
CA LEU A 36 11.06 -4.90 -2.53
C LEU A 36 11.45 -3.83 -3.55
N ALA A 37 12.13 -4.22 -4.64
CA ALA A 37 12.47 -3.31 -5.73
C ALA A 37 11.21 -2.77 -6.43
N THR A 38 10.22 -3.62 -6.72
CA THR A 38 8.93 -3.21 -7.30
C THR A 38 8.18 -2.27 -6.37
N LEU A 39 8.07 -2.59 -5.07
CA LEU A 39 7.41 -1.74 -4.08
C LEU A 39 8.07 -0.37 -4.00
N PHE A 40 9.41 -0.34 -3.94
CA PHE A 40 10.16 0.91 -3.93
C PHE A 40 9.92 1.73 -5.20
N LEU A 41 10.00 1.10 -6.38
CA LEU A 41 9.82 1.78 -7.66
C LEU A 41 8.41 2.33 -7.81
N ILE A 42 7.38 1.55 -7.45
CA ILE A 42 5.99 1.99 -7.51
C ILE A 42 5.74 3.13 -6.53
N ALA A 43 6.22 3.02 -5.29
CA ALA A 43 6.06 4.10 -4.32
C ALA A 43 6.73 5.39 -4.81
N LEU A 44 7.93 5.30 -5.36
CA LEU A 44 8.64 6.46 -5.94
C LEU A 44 7.86 7.08 -7.11
N ILE A 45 7.43 6.27 -8.09
CA ILE A 45 6.71 6.75 -9.27
C ILE A 45 5.38 7.39 -8.87
N THR A 46 4.60 6.72 -8.02
CA THR A 46 3.28 7.22 -7.59
C THR A 46 3.38 8.46 -6.74
N THR A 47 4.39 8.55 -5.86
CA THR A 47 4.66 9.79 -5.10
C THR A 47 5.01 10.93 -6.05
N VAL A 48 5.93 10.73 -7.00
CA VAL A 48 6.31 11.79 -7.95
C VAL A 48 5.11 12.23 -8.80
N MET A 49 4.33 11.28 -9.31
CA MET A 49 3.11 11.54 -10.08
C MET A 49 2.12 12.38 -9.27
N GLU A 50 1.91 12.04 -8.00
CA GLU A 50 0.99 12.75 -7.12
C GLU A 50 1.42 14.20 -6.88
N TYR A 51 2.70 14.44 -6.61
CA TYR A 51 3.22 15.81 -6.47
C TYR A 51 3.07 16.62 -7.76
N VAL A 52 3.24 15.99 -8.92
CA VAL A 52 3.00 16.63 -10.22
C VAL A 52 1.51 16.98 -10.37
N TYR A 53 0.59 16.08 -10.03
CA TYR A 53 -0.84 16.33 -10.12
C TYR A 53 -1.31 17.44 -9.19
N LEU A 54 -0.81 17.48 -7.96
CA LEU A 54 -1.08 18.57 -7.02
C LEU A 54 -0.49 19.89 -7.49
N TRP A 55 0.69 19.87 -8.14
CA TRP A 55 1.28 21.09 -8.71
C TRP A 55 0.47 21.66 -9.88
N PHE A 56 -0.12 20.81 -10.71
CA PHE A 56 -0.97 21.20 -11.83
C PHE A 56 -2.45 21.42 -11.44
N ASP A 57 -2.80 21.32 -10.16
CA ASP A 57 -4.18 21.42 -9.64
C ASP A 57 -5.15 20.48 -10.38
N VAL A 58 -4.66 19.28 -10.76
CA VAL A 58 -5.47 18.25 -11.44
C VAL A 58 -6.58 17.76 -10.51
N TRP A 59 -6.29 17.69 -9.20
CA TRP A 59 -7.24 17.36 -8.16
C TRP A 59 -6.76 17.88 -6.79
N THR A 60 -7.67 17.97 -5.81
CA THR A 60 -7.38 18.43 -4.45
C THR A 60 -8.16 17.65 -3.40
N PHE A 61 -7.68 17.70 -2.15
CA PHE A 61 -8.31 17.01 -1.02
C PHE A 61 -9.43 17.85 -0.39
N SER A 62 -10.65 17.31 -0.40
CA SER A 62 -11.82 17.96 0.20
C SER A 62 -11.89 17.71 1.70
N GLN A 63 -11.49 18.70 2.49
CA GLN A 63 -11.68 18.71 3.96
C GLN A 63 -13.15 18.74 4.40
N LYS A 64 -14.06 19.05 3.47
CA LYS A 64 -15.51 19.11 3.74
C LYS A 64 -16.12 17.71 3.83
N THR A 65 -15.64 16.79 2.99
CA THR A 65 -16.14 15.41 2.90
C THR A 65 -15.22 14.45 3.66
N ASP A 66 -13.92 14.65 3.54
CA ASP A 66 -12.90 13.75 4.06
C ASP A 66 -11.96 14.54 4.96
N LYS A 67 -12.29 14.56 6.25
CA LYS A 67 -11.48 15.25 7.25
C LYS A 67 -10.12 14.56 7.37
N LEU A 68 -9.07 15.26 6.93
CA LEU A 68 -7.70 14.77 7.05
C LEU A 68 -7.18 15.01 8.47
N LEU A 69 -6.12 14.29 8.82
CA LEU A 69 -5.43 14.34 10.11
C LEU A 69 -4.67 15.65 10.31
N GLY A 70 -4.53 16.46 9.27
CA GLY A 70 -3.80 17.73 9.31
C GLY A 70 -2.28 17.57 9.32
N VAL A 71 -1.76 16.37 9.10
CA VAL A 71 -0.34 16.11 8.90
C VAL A 71 -0.07 16.06 7.40
N TRP A 72 0.86 16.88 6.94
CA TRP A 72 1.17 17.05 5.52
C TRP A 72 2.66 16.87 5.27
N LEU A 73 3.00 16.29 4.13
CA LEU A 73 4.36 16.25 3.60
C LEU A 73 4.37 16.99 2.27
N GLY A 74 4.82 18.24 2.30
CA GLY A 74 4.65 19.14 1.16
C GLY A 74 3.15 19.39 0.90
N PRO A 75 2.66 19.26 -0.34
CA PRO A 75 1.26 19.50 -0.70
C PRO A 75 0.34 18.29 -0.45
N ALA A 76 0.88 17.12 -0.09
CA ALA A 76 0.11 15.88 0.07
C ALA A 76 -0.12 15.53 1.55
N PRO A 77 -1.32 15.05 1.92
CA PRO A 77 -1.63 14.64 3.28
C PRO A 77 -1.01 13.28 3.61
N ILE A 78 -0.75 13.01 4.89
CA ILE A 78 -0.08 11.78 5.33
C ILE A 78 -0.87 10.51 4.99
N GLU A 79 -2.19 10.62 4.81
CA GLU A 79 -3.09 9.53 4.45
C GLU A 79 -2.71 8.89 3.11
N GLU A 80 -2.10 9.64 2.20
CA GLU A 80 -1.69 9.11 0.90
C GLU A 80 -0.58 8.04 0.99
N PHE A 81 0.13 7.97 2.12
CA PHE A 81 1.12 6.92 2.37
C PHE A 81 0.51 5.52 2.30
N VAL A 82 -0.75 5.39 2.70
CA VAL A 82 -1.54 4.16 2.60
C VAL A 82 -1.57 3.69 1.15
N PHE A 83 -1.81 4.61 0.21
CA PHE A 83 -1.90 4.31 -1.21
C PHE A 83 -0.53 4.11 -1.85
N TRP A 84 0.45 4.98 -1.58
CA TRP A 84 1.75 4.90 -2.23
C TRP A 84 2.57 3.68 -1.81
N PHE A 85 2.50 3.29 -0.53
CA PHE A 85 3.33 2.23 0.03
C PHE A 85 2.54 0.98 0.38
N GLY A 86 1.38 1.15 1.00
CA GLY A 86 0.60 0.02 1.51
C GLY A 86 -0.24 -0.67 0.45
N GLY A 87 -0.82 0.08 -0.49
CA GLY A 87 -1.68 -0.45 -1.55
C GLY A 87 -0.95 -1.50 -2.39
N PRO A 88 0.23 -1.18 -2.96
CA PRO A 88 1.04 -2.15 -3.69
C PRO A 88 1.41 -3.39 -2.86
N LEU A 89 1.80 -3.20 -1.59
CA LEU A 89 2.12 -4.31 -0.69
C LEU A 89 0.91 -5.23 -0.48
N PHE A 90 -0.25 -4.66 -0.20
CA PHE A 90 -1.49 -5.39 0.01
C PHE A 90 -1.89 -6.18 -1.25
N CYS A 91 -1.90 -5.53 -2.42
CA CYS A 91 -2.23 -6.18 -3.68
C CYS A 91 -1.28 -7.33 -4.02
N LEU A 92 0.03 -7.15 -3.81
CA LEU A 92 1.01 -8.22 -4.01
C LEU A 92 0.80 -9.35 -3.01
N ALA A 93 0.55 -9.04 -1.73
CA ALA A 93 0.30 -10.06 -0.72
C ALA A 93 -0.94 -10.90 -1.04
N VAL A 94 -2.03 -10.26 -1.50
CA VAL A 94 -3.25 -10.94 -1.96
C VAL A 94 -2.96 -11.81 -3.18
N TYR A 95 -2.25 -11.29 -4.18
CA TYR A 95 -1.89 -12.04 -5.39
C TYR A 95 -1.08 -13.31 -5.05
N PHE A 96 -0.04 -13.20 -4.23
CA PHE A 96 0.79 -14.35 -3.85
C PHE A 96 0.05 -15.33 -2.96
N THR A 97 -0.81 -14.86 -2.07
CA THR A 97 -1.68 -15.72 -1.25
C THR A 97 -2.63 -16.51 -2.16
N TYR A 98 -3.29 -15.85 -3.11
CA TYR A 98 -4.17 -16.50 -4.08
C TYR A 98 -3.43 -17.53 -4.93
N LYS A 99 -2.27 -17.16 -5.48
CA LYS A 99 -1.42 -18.07 -6.26
C LYS A 99 -1.06 -19.32 -5.45
N ARG A 100 -0.66 -19.15 -4.19
CA ARG A 100 -0.29 -20.26 -3.31
C ARG A 100 -1.48 -21.19 -3.02
N LEU A 101 -2.65 -20.63 -2.74
CA LEU A 101 -3.88 -21.41 -2.55
C LEU A 101 -4.23 -22.20 -3.81
N PHE A 102 -4.13 -21.57 -4.98
CA PHE A 102 -4.40 -22.23 -6.26
C PHE A 102 -3.45 -23.41 -6.52
N GLU A 103 -2.15 -23.24 -6.26
CA GLU A 103 -1.16 -24.33 -6.34
C GLU A 103 -1.51 -25.51 -5.42
N ILE A 104 -1.88 -25.24 -4.17
CA ILE A 104 -2.26 -26.29 -3.20
C ILE A 104 -3.50 -27.05 -3.67
N LEU A 105 -4.51 -26.35 -4.18
CA LEU A 105 -5.76 -26.97 -4.63
C LEU A 105 -5.60 -27.83 -5.88
N HIS A 106 -4.60 -27.54 -6.72
CA HIS A 106 -4.37 -28.28 -7.97
C HIS A 106 -3.25 -29.31 -7.86
N ALA A 107 -2.34 -29.21 -6.88
CA ALA A 107 -1.30 -30.22 -6.63
C ALA A 107 -1.85 -31.54 -6.05
N GLY A 108 -3.12 -31.56 -5.63
CA GLY A 108 -3.83 -32.76 -5.16
C GLY A 108 -4.63 -33.50 -6.23
N ARG A 109 -4.49 -33.14 -7.51
CA ARG A 109 -5.02 -33.87 -8.67
C ARG A 109 -3.86 -34.42 -9.51
#